data_AF-A0A0F9K1Q1-F1
#
_entry.id   AF-A0A0F9K1Q1-F1
#
_cell.length_a   1.000
_cell.length_b   1.000
_cell.length_c   1.000
_cell.angle_alpha   90.00
_cell.angle_beta   90.00
_cell.angle_gamma   90.00
#
_symmetry.space_group_name_H-M   'P 1'
#
loop_
_entity.id
_entity.type
_entity.pdbx_description
1 polymer ?
#
loop_
_entity_poly.entity_id
_entity_poly.type
_entity_poly.pdbx_seq_one_letter_code
_entity_poly.pdbx_strand_id
1 'polypeptide(L)'
;MKAAGRFTNILGIFAFISVAGGLYMGLLYAPTERTMGAVQRIFYFHLPLAWISFLAFLIVFIGSVIYLVKRSMKWDIVAGAAAEIGVLFSTLVLITGSIWARRAWNAWWVWEPRLTTMLVMWLIYLG
;
A
#
# COMPACT_ATOMS: atom_id res chain seq x y z
N MET A 1 22.58 16.45 14.52
CA MET A 1 22.02 16.09 13.19
C MET A 1 22.79 14.97 12.45
N LYS A 2 24.11 14.76 12.64
CA LYS A 2 24.88 13.71 11.92
C LYS A 2 24.59 12.25 12.32
N ALA A 3 24.24 11.98 13.57
CA ALA A 3 23.97 10.61 14.05
C ALA A 3 22.67 10.00 13.48
N ALA A 4 21.66 10.83 13.20
CA ALA A 4 20.42 10.39 12.57
C ALA A 4 20.66 9.83 11.16
N GLY A 5 21.57 10.45 10.39
CA GLY A 5 21.85 10.04 9.01
C GLY A 5 22.39 8.61 8.87
N ARG A 6 23.28 8.16 9.77
CA ARG A 6 23.85 6.81 9.69
C ARG A 6 22.81 5.73 9.97
N PHE A 7 21.95 5.93 10.98
CA PHE A 7 20.89 4.99 11.31
C PHE A 7 19.81 4.94 10.23
N THR A 8 19.36 6.09 9.73
CA THR A 8 18.42 6.17 8.62
C THR A 8 18.97 5.50 7.36
N ASN A 9 20.26 5.67 7.06
CA ASN A 9 20.89 5.01 5.91
C ASN A 9 20.92 3.49 6.06
N ILE A 10 21.25 2.97 7.25
CA ILE A 10 21.24 1.53 7.51
C ILE A 10 19.84 0.96 7.34
N LEU A 11 18.83 1.62 7.91
CA LEU A 11 17.43 1.23 7.74
C LEU A 11 16.99 1.30 6.28
N GLY A 12 17.42 2.33 5.54
CA GLY A 12 17.12 2.48 4.12
C GLY A 12 17.73 1.36 3.27
N ILE A 13 18.98 1.00 3.51
CA ILE A 13 19.65 -0.12 2.82
C ILE A 13 18.96 -1.45 3.15
N PHE A 14 18.65 -1.68 4.42
CA PHE A 14 17.97 -2.92 4.84
C PHE A 14 16.56 -3.02 4.24
N ALA A 15 15.81 -1.91 4.22
CA ALA A 15 14.49 -1.84 3.58
C ALA A 15 14.61 -2.13 2.08
N PHE A 16 15.57 -1.51 1.40
CA PHE A 16 15.81 -1.74 -0.03
C PHE A 16 16.12 -3.22 -0.33
N ILE A 17 17.04 -3.83 0.41
CA ILE A 17 17.40 -5.25 0.24
C ILE A 17 16.18 -6.14 0.52
N SER A 18 15.40 -5.84 1.55
CA SER A 18 14.22 -6.62 1.91
C SER A 18 13.13 -6.53 0.84
N VAL A 19 12.88 -5.35 0.29
CA VAL A 19 11.94 -5.15 -0.83
C VAL A 19 12.43 -5.84 -2.09
N ALA A 20 13.70 -5.66 -2.47
CA ALA A 20 14.28 -6.29 -3.65
C ALA A 20 14.28 -7.82 -3.54
N GLY A 21 14.65 -8.36 -2.37
CA GLY A 21 14.60 -9.79 -2.08
C GLY A 21 13.17 -10.34 -2.10
N GLY A 22 12.21 -9.63 -1.52
CA GLY A 22 10.79 -9.99 -1.56
C GLY A 22 10.24 -10.02 -2.99
N LEU A 23 10.57 -9.02 -3.81
CA LEU A 23 10.19 -8.98 -5.22
C LEU A 23 10.81 -10.11 -6.02
N TYR A 24 12.11 -10.38 -5.83
CA TYR A 24 12.79 -11.52 -6.46
C TYR A 24 12.12 -12.84 -6.07
N MET A 25 11.86 -13.02 -4.78
CA MET A 25 11.26 -14.25 -4.26
C MET A 25 9.84 -14.46 -4.81
N GLY A 26 9.01 -13.43 -4.82
CA GLY A 26 7.63 -13.53 -5.31
C GLY A 26 7.51 -13.64 -6.83
N LEU A 27 8.30 -12.87 -7.58
CA LEU A 27 8.15 -12.79 -9.04
C LEU A 27 8.95 -13.85 -9.79
N LEU A 28 10.10 -14.29 -9.28
CA LEU A 28 11.00 -15.20 -9.99
C LEU A 28 11.16 -16.56 -9.29
N TYR A 29 11.35 -16.57 -7.96
CA TYR A 29 11.65 -17.81 -7.24
C TYR A 29 10.42 -18.66 -6.93
N ALA A 30 9.30 -18.04 -6.55
CA ALA A 30 8.08 -18.75 -6.18
C ALA A 30 7.65 -19.70 -7.31
N PRO A 31 7.20 -20.92 -7.01
CA PRO A 31 6.68 -21.82 -8.03
C PRO A 31 5.40 -21.23 -8.65
N THR A 32 5.17 -21.53 -9.92
CA THR A 32 3.95 -21.09 -10.62
C THR A 32 2.73 -21.79 -10.01
N GLU A 33 1.70 -21.02 -9.70
CA GLU A 33 0.45 -21.53 -9.13
C GLU A 33 -0.30 -22.43 -10.14
N ARG A 34 -0.96 -23.49 -9.66
CA ARG A 34 -1.54 -24.56 -10.48
C ARG A 34 -2.77 -24.13 -11.27
N THR A 35 -3.58 -23.21 -10.74
CA THR A 35 -4.89 -22.82 -11.31
C THR A 35 -4.82 -21.53 -12.13
N MET A 36 -4.15 -20.50 -11.61
CA MET A 36 -4.07 -19.17 -12.22
C MET A 36 -2.77 -18.94 -13.00
N GLY A 37 -1.79 -19.83 -12.86
CA GLY A 37 -0.51 -19.71 -13.53
C GLY A 37 0.28 -18.47 -13.09
N ALA A 38 0.99 -17.86 -14.04
CA ALA A 38 1.89 -16.73 -13.77
C ALA A 38 1.18 -15.45 -13.29
N VAL A 39 -0.10 -15.29 -13.59
CA VAL A 39 -0.89 -14.10 -13.21
C VAL A 39 -1.00 -13.97 -11.69
N GLN A 40 -1.03 -15.09 -10.96
CA GLN A 40 -1.10 -15.06 -9.49
C GLN A 40 0.10 -14.33 -8.87
N ARG A 41 1.25 -14.28 -9.53
CA ARG A 41 2.45 -13.60 -9.02
C ARG A 41 2.23 -12.12 -8.75
N ILE A 42 1.25 -11.49 -9.42
CA ILE A 42 0.85 -10.10 -9.15
C ILE A 42 0.45 -9.93 -7.67
N PHE A 43 -0.11 -10.93 -7.00
CA PHE A 43 -0.47 -10.84 -5.57
C PHE A 43 0.71 -10.57 -4.65
N TYR A 44 1.91 -11.09 -4.96
CA TYR A 44 3.10 -10.84 -4.15
C TYR A 44 3.50 -9.36 -4.14
N PHE A 45 3.03 -8.59 -5.13
CA PHE A 45 3.19 -7.14 -5.19
C PHE A 45 1.92 -6.42 -4.73
N HIS A 46 0.76 -6.79 -5.26
CA HIS A 46 -0.52 -6.14 -5.00
C HIS A 46 -0.96 -6.20 -3.54
N LEU A 47 -0.84 -7.36 -2.88
CA LEU A 47 -1.32 -7.53 -1.51
C LEU A 47 -0.55 -6.66 -0.51
N PRO A 48 0.80 -6.61 -0.53
CA PRO A 48 1.55 -5.66 0.30
C PRO A 48 1.15 -4.19 0.08
N LEU A 49 0.88 -3.79 -1.16
CA LEU A 49 0.43 -2.41 -1.44
C LEU A 49 -0.89 -2.09 -0.75
N ALA A 50 -1.84 -3.04 -0.76
CA ALA A 50 -3.12 -2.89 -0.07
C ALA A 50 -2.95 -2.74 1.45
N TRP A 51 -2.07 -3.54 2.06
CA TRP A 51 -1.76 -3.43 3.48
C TRP A 51 -1.14 -2.08 3.86
N ILE A 52 -0.21 -1.58 3.04
CA ILE A 52 0.41 -0.26 3.28
C ILE A 52 -0.64 0.85 3.17
N SER A 53 -1.51 0.79 2.17
CA SER A 53 -2.61 1.75 2.01
C SER A 53 -3.56 1.73 3.20
N PHE A 54 -4.02 0.56 3.65
CA PHE A 54 -4.91 0.46 4.81
C PHE A 54 -4.25 0.95 6.10
N LEU A 55 -2.97 0.61 6.32
CA LEU A 55 -2.23 1.10 7.48
C LEU A 55 -2.07 2.62 7.44
N ALA A 56 -1.78 3.18 6.27
CA ALA A 56 -1.67 4.62 6.08
C ALA A 56 -2.99 5.32 6.43
N PHE A 57 -4.12 4.86 5.90
CA PHE A 57 -5.43 5.45 6.23
C PHE A 57 -5.85 5.23 7.69
N LEU A 58 -5.41 4.14 8.34
CA LEU A 58 -5.58 3.96 9.79
C LEU A 58 -4.77 5.01 10.58
N ILE A 59 -3.55 5.31 10.15
CA ILE A 59 -2.72 6.36 10.76
C ILE A 59 -3.37 7.73 10.56
N VAL A 60 -3.95 8.01 9.39
CA VAL A 60 -4.74 9.23 9.18
C VAL A 60 -5.87 9.32 10.20
N PHE A 61 -6.69 8.27 10.31
CA PHE A 61 -7.80 8.25 11.27
C PHE A 61 -7.35 8.52 12.71
N ILE A 62 -6.32 7.80 13.19
CA ILE A 62 -5.79 7.97 14.55
C ILE A 62 -5.20 9.37 14.72
N GLY A 63 -4.40 9.84 13.76
CA GLY A 63 -3.78 11.16 13.79
C GLY A 63 -4.79 12.29 13.84
N SER A 64 -5.82 12.23 12.99
CA SER A 64 -6.93 13.20 12.97
C SER A 64 -7.73 13.19 14.26
N VAL A 65 -8.05 12.03 14.84
CA VAL A 65 -8.73 11.93 16.15
C VAL A 65 -7.88 12.58 17.25
N ILE A 66 -6.58 12.27 17.31
CA ILE A 66 -5.69 12.85 18.32
C ILE A 66 -5.54 14.37 18.11
N TYR A 67 -5.47 14.83 16.86
CA TYR A 67 -5.47 16.26 16.55
C TYR A 67 -6.73 16.95 17.07
N LEU A 68 -7.92 16.39 16.86
CA LEU A 68 -9.17 16.99 17.34
C LEU A 68 -9.23 17.09 18.87
N VAL A 69 -8.70 16.08 19.58
CA VAL A 69 -8.66 16.06 21.05
C VAL A 69 -7.59 16.99 21.62
N LYS A 70 -6.36 16.95 21.08
CA LYS A 70 -5.19 17.64 21.66
C LYS A 70 -4.86 18.97 20.99
N ARG A 71 -5.44 19.26 19.83
CA ARG A 71 -5.16 20.42 18.97
C ARG A 71 -3.67 20.61 18.67
N SER A 72 -2.96 19.50 18.49
CA SER A 72 -1.51 19.49 18.28
C SER A 72 -1.17 19.30 16.81
N MET A 73 -0.57 20.31 16.20
CA MET A 73 -0.16 20.32 14.78
C MET A 73 0.75 19.15 14.39
N LYS A 74 1.47 18.54 15.34
CA LYS A 74 2.28 17.35 15.06
C LYS A 74 1.46 16.20 14.52
N TRP A 75 0.25 15.99 15.05
CA TRP A 75 -0.63 14.90 14.62
C TRP A 75 -1.33 15.21 13.30
N ASP A 76 -1.58 16.49 13.02
CA ASP A 76 -2.07 16.95 11.72
C ASP A 76 -1.04 16.69 10.62
N ILE A 77 0.23 17.04 10.85
CA ILE A 77 1.33 16.77 9.91
C ILE A 77 1.51 15.27 9.67
N VAL A 78 1.44 14.45 10.74
CA VAL A 78 1.51 12.98 10.61
C VAL A 78 0.34 12.43 9.79
N ALA A 79 -0.87 12.93 10.03
CA ALA A 79 -2.05 12.53 9.26
C ALA A 79 -1.92 12.94 7.79
N GLY A 80 -1.48 14.16 7.49
CA GLY A 80 -1.24 14.62 6.12
C GLY A 80 -0.21 13.76 5.37
N ALA A 81 0.94 13.51 5.99
CA ALA A 81 1.97 12.64 5.40
C ALA A 81 1.48 11.19 5.19
N ALA A 82 0.68 10.67 6.12
CA ALA A 82 0.07 9.35 5.96
C ALA A 82 -0.98 9.33 4.84
N ALA A 83 -1.75 10.41 4.63
CA ALA A 83 -2.72 10.50 3.55
C ALA A 83 -2.04 10.44 2.17
N GLU A 84 -0.93 11.18 1.97
CA GLU A 84 -0.15 11.12 0.73
C GLU A 84 0.34 9.70 0.40
N ILE A 85 0.87 8.99 1.40
CA ILE A 85 1.26 7.58 1.28
C ILE A 85 0.03 6.72 0.97
N GLY A 86 -1.07 6.92 1.68
CA GLY A 86 -2.32 6.19 1.48
C GLY A 86 -2.84 6.29 0.05
N VAL A 87 -2.86 7.50 -0.52
CA VAL A 87 -3.29 7.77 -1.90
C VAL A 87 -2.34 7.10 -2.91
N LEU A 88 -1.03 7.24 -2.74
CA LEU A 88 -0.06 6.63 -3.64
C LEU A 88 -0.25 5.11 -3.71
N PHE A 89 -0.31 4.44 -2.54
CA PHE A 89 -0.41 2.99 -2.48
C PHE A 89 -1.78 2.48 -2.91
N SER A 90 -2.87 3.16 -2.55
CA SER A 90 -4.21 2.80 -3.05
C SER A 90 -4.34 2.98 -4.56
N THR A 91 -3.71 4.00 -5.15
CA THR A 91 -3.64 4.17 -6.61
C THR A 91 -2.99 2.94 -7.27
N LEU A 92 -1.85 2.49 -6.72
CA LEU A 92 -1.16 1.29 -7.21
C LEU A 92 -2.02 0.03 -7.02
N VAL A 93 -2.77 -0.08 -5.92
CA VAL A 93 -3.72 -1.18 -5.68
C VAL A 93 -4.82 -1.19 -6.72
N LEU A 94 -5.45 -0.05 -7.02
CA LEU A 94 -6.52 0.04 -8.01
C LEU A 94 -6.03 -0.38 -9.41
N ILE A 95 -4.82 0.06 -9.80
CA ILE A 95 -4.21 -0.31 -11.08
C ILE A 95 -3.89 -1.81 -11.12
N THR A 96 -3.10 -2.29 -10.16
CA THR A 96 -2.62 -3.68 -10.14
C THR A 96 -3.76 -4.68 -9.92
N GLY A 97 -4.76 -4.30 -9.13
CA GLY A 97 -5.98 -5.08 -8.89
C GLY A 97 -6.83 -5.21 -10.14
N SER A 98 -7.01 -4.13 -10.90
CA SER A 98 -7.76 -4.16 -12.17
C SER A 98 -7.07 -5.04 -13.22
N ILE A 99 -5.74 -4.96 -13.32
CA ILE A 99 -4.94 -5.81 -14.23
C ILE A 99 -5.10 -7.30 -13.86
N TRP A 100 -5.01 -7.62 -12.57
CA TRP A 100 -5.19 -8.99 -12.10
C TRP A 100 -6.63 -9.49 -12.33
N ALA A 101 -7.63 -8.67 -11.99
CA ALA A 101 -9.05 -9.00 -12.15
C ALA A 101 -9.41 -9.31 -13.61
N ARG A 102 -8.84 -8.57 -14.57
CA ARG A 102 -9.05 -8.83 -16.00
C ARG A 102 -8.65 -10.24 -16.40
N ARG A 103 -7.58 -10.78 -15.83
CA ARG A 103 -7.09 -12.13 -16.15
C ARG A 103 -7.78 -13.21 -15.30
N ALA A 104 -8.10 -12.92 -14.05
CA ALA A 104 -8.72 -13.88 -13.14
C ALA A 104 -10.23 -14.04 -13.36
N TRP A 105 -10.95 -12.95 -13.63
CA TRP A 105 -12.42 -12.90 -13.67
C TRP A 105 -12.97 -12.42 -15.02
N ASN A 106 -12.11 -12.12 -15.99
CA ASN A 106 -12.48 -11.51 -17.26
C ASN A 106 -13.18 -10.14 -17.14
N ALA A 107 -13.05 -9.46 -15.99
CA ALA A 107 -13.64 -8.16 -15.70
C ALA A 107 -12.58 -7.22 -15.13
N TRP A 108 -12.62 -5.94 -15.51
CA TRP A 108 -11.71 -4.93 -14.97
C TRP A 108 -12.09 -4.48 -13.56
N TRP A 109 -13.38 -4.57 -13.23
CA TRP A 109 -13.92 -4.18 -11.94
C TRP A 109 -15.15 -5.01 -11.61
N VAL A 110 -15.31 -5.32 -10.33
CA VAL A 110 -16.54 -5.88 -9.76
C VAL A 110 -16.89 -5.09 -8.51
N TRP A 111 -18.18 -4.86 -8.29
CA TRP A 111 -18.70 -4.04 -7.19
C TRP A 111 -18.76 -4.80 -5.87
N GLU A 112 -17.70 -5.54 -5.56
CA GLU A 112 -17.55 -6.25 -4.30
C GLU A 112 -17.18 -5.27 -3.17
N PRO A 113 -17.59 -5.51 -1.91
CA PRO A 113 -17.37 -4.59 -0.80
C PRO A 113 -15.90 -4.18 -0.63
N ARG A 114 -14.97 -5.13 -0.74
CA ARG A 114 -13.52 -4.87 -0.63
C ARG A 114 -13.01 -3.88 -1.68
N LEU A 115 -13.40 -4.09 -2.94
CA LEU A 115 -12.93 -3.27 -4.07
C LEU A 115 -13.54 -1.87 -3.95
N THR A 116 -14.84 -1.82 -3.69
CA THR A 116 -15.59 -0.58 -3.51
C THR A 116 -15.05 0.24 -2.33
N THR A 117 -14.72 -0.39 -1.20
CA THR A 117 -14.11 0.31 -0.05
C THR A 117 -12.78 0.93 -0.42
N MET A 118 -11.89 0.21 -1.12
CA MET A 118 -10.61 0.77 -1.56
C MET A 118 -10.80 1.97 -2.49
N LEU A 119 -11.74 1.89 -3.44
CA LEU A 119 -12.08 3.00 -4.33
C LEU A 119 -12.62 4.22 -3.58
N VAL A 120 -13.54 4.01 -2.63
CA VAL A 120 -14.12 5.09 -1.83
C VAL A 120 -13.06 5.76 -0.97
N MET A 121 -12.19 4.98 -0.31
CA MET A 121 -11.08 5.53 0.46
C MET A 121 -10.16 6.36 -0.44
N TRP A 122 -9.79 5.85 -1.61
CA TRP A 122 -8.97 6.59 -2.58
C TRP A 122 -9.63 7.92 -2.99
N LEU A 123 -10.92 7.91 -3.34
CA LEU A 123 -11.66 9.12 -3.73
C LEU A 123 -11.73 10.17 -2.61
N ILE A 124 -11.90 9.74 -1.36
CA ILE A 124 -11.97 10.65 -0.20
C ILE A 124 -10.63 11.39 -0.01
N TYR A 125 -9.50 10.74 -0.25
CA TYR A 125 -8.17 11.29 0.02
C TYR A 125 -7.48 11.91 -1.21
N LEU A 126 -8.03 11.75 -2.42
CA LEU A 126 -7.42 12.27 -3.65
C LEU A 126 -7.51 13.81 -3.79
N GLY A 127 -8.47 14.45 -3.09
CA GLY A 127 -8.81 15.88 -3.20
C GLY A 127 -8.18 16.75 -2.14
#